data_AF-S8B0I4-F1
#
_entry.id   AF-S8B0I4-F1
#
_cell.length_a   1.000
_cell.length_b   1.000
_cell.length_c   1.000
_cell.angle_alpha   90.00
_cell.angle_beta   90.00
_cell.angle_gamma   90.00
#
_symmetry.space_group_name_H-M   'P 1'
#
loop_
_entity.id
_entity.type
_entity.pdbx_description
1 polymer ?
#
loop_
_entity_poly.entity_id
_entity_poly.type
_entity_poly.pdbx_seq_one_letter_code
_entity_poly.pdbx_strand_id
1 'polypeptide(L)'
;MNHDGPSTAEIAAIKRRCATSLLAVIPRSVARKLFGVVLSPQDDRTYSNKSSEGNTESLSSFNAGDSSSSATPDEESEEAHLLHAIEEDFLDLMSDEYCNKHLVYSIVETVLARILPELTERSVAEIMEDRGVTFVPGTSEA
;
A
#
# COMPACT_ATOMS: atom_id res chain seq x y z
N MET A 1 20.12 31.41 10.45
CA MET A 1 18.83 30.87 10.92
C MET A 1 19.03 29.40 11.11
N ASN A 2 19.15 28.94 12.36
CA ASN A 2 19.36 27.54 12.66
C ASN A 2 18.02 26.83 12.44
N HIS A 3 17.85 26.19 11.29
CA HIS A 3 16.81 25.19 11.15
C HIS A 3 17.36 23.91 11.77
N ASP A 4 17.20 23.78 13.08
CA ASP A 4 17.31 22.47 13.69
C ASP A 4 16.18 21.63 13.09
N GLY A 5 16.57 20.67 12.25
CA GLY A 5 15.63 19.72 11.66
C GLY A 5 14.89 18.94 12.75
N PRO A 6 13.78 18.26 12.41
CA PRO A 6 13.06 17.44 13.37
C PRO A 6 14.01 16.43 14.01
N SER A 7 13.83 16.21 15.31
CA SER A 7 14.59 15.21 16.06
C SER A 7 14.28 13.80 15.54
N THR A 8 15.19 12.85 15.75
CA THR A 8 14.99 11.45 15.35
C THR A 8 13.70 10.85 15.93
N ALA A 9 13.34 11.22 17.16
CA ALA A 9 12.10 10.78 17.79
C ALA A 9 10.86 11.36 17.09
N GLU A 10 10.90 12.62 16.68
CA GLU A 10 9.82 13.25 15.91
C GLU A 10 9.70 12.63 14.51
N ILE A 11 10.83 12.37 13.84
CA ILE A 11 10.85 11.68 12.55
C ILE A 11 10.20 10.29 12.68
N ALA A 12 10.59 9.50 13.69
CA ALA A 12 10.00 8.19 13.95
C ALA A 12 8.49 8.27 14.22
N ALA A 13 8.04 9.26 15.00
CA ALA A 13 6.62 9.47 15.27
C ALA A 13 5.83 9.85 14.01
N ILE A 14 6.42 10.67 13.14
CA ILE A 14 5.83 11.03 11.84
C ILE A 14 5.75 9.80 10.94
N LYS A 15 6.84 9.02 10.83
CA LYS A 15 6.87 7.77 10.07
C LYS A 15 5.79 6.80 10.54
N ARG A 16 5.66 6.57 11.85
CA ARG A 16 4.64 5.70 12.45
C ARG A 16 3.22 6.14 12.13
N ARG A 17 2.93 7.44 12.29
CA ARG A 17 1.62 7.99 11.93
C ARG A 17 1.34 7.83 10.43
N CYS A 18 2.33 8.09 9.58
CA CYS A 18 2.20 7.94 8.13
C CYS A 18 1.94 6.49 7.74
N ALA A 19 2.73 5.54 8.25
CA ALA A 19 2.57 4.11 7.98
C ALA A 19 1.20 3.59 8.39
N THR A 20 0.71 4.02 9.57
CA THR A 20 -0.64 3.67 10.05
C THR A 20 -1.72 4.19 9.10
N SER A 21 -1.62 5.45 8.68
CA SER A 21 -2.57 6.05 7.73
C SER A 21 -2.54 5.39 6.36
N LEU A 22 -1.36 5.03 5.85
CA LEU A 22 -1.22 4.32 4.58
C LEU A 22 -1.84 2.93 4.65
N LEU A 23 -1.54 2.16 5.70
CA LEU A 23 -2.06 0.81 5.87
C LEU A 23 -3.58 0.80 6.05
N ALA A 24 -4.17 1.87 6.59
CA ALA A 24 -5.63 2.02 6.73
C ALA A 24 -6.36 2.22 5.39
N VAL A 25 -5.70 2.83 4.39
CA VAL A 25 -6.32 3.10 3.07
C VAL A 25 -5.99 2.05 2.02
N ILE A 26 -4.92 1.29 2.21
CA ILE A 26 -4.50 0.24 1.27
C ILE A 26 -5.25 -1.05 1.59
N PRO A 27 -5.95 -1.69 0.62
CA PRO A 27 -6.55 -2.99 0.83
C PRO A 27 -5.52 -4.02 1.33
N ARG A 28 -5.86 -4.81 2.36
CA ARG A 28 -4.94 -5.76 3.02
C ARG A 28 -4.25 -6.72 2.04
N SER A 29 -4.93 -7.13 0.97
CA SER A 29 -4.35 -7.98 -0.09
C SER A 29 -3.24 -7.29 -0.89
N VAL A 30 -3.33 -5.97 -1.06
CA VAL A 30 -2.32 -5.15 -1.74
C VAL A 30 -1.16 -4.89 -0.78
N ALA A 31 -1.44 -4.51 0.47
CA ALA A 31 -0.42 -4.29 1.49
C ALA A 31 0.48 -5.52 1.69
N ARG A 32 -0.10 -6.72 1.79
CA ARG A 32 0.68 -7.97 1.87
C ARG A 32 1.57 -8.22 0.66
N LYS A 33 1.12 -7.90 -0.55
CA LYS A 33 1.93 -8.09 -1.77
C LYS A 33 3.05 -7.07 -1.90
N LEU A 34 2.83 -5.84 -1.44
CA LEU A 34 3.80 -4.75 -1.57
C LEU A 34 4.80 -4.72 -0.42
N PHE A 35 4.35 -4.94 0.81
CA PHE A 35 5.14 -4.78 2.04
C PHE A 35 5.31 -6.10 2.83
N GLY A 36 4.49 -7.11 2.53
CA GLY A 36 4.48 -8.40 3.24
C GLY A 36 5.25 -9.51 2.53
N VAL A 37 6.03 -9.20 1.49
CA VAL A 37 6.85 -10.22 0.83
C VAL A 37 8.16 -10.38 1.58
N VAL A 38 8.21 -11.46 2.35
CA VAL A 38 9.46 -12.21 2.57
C VAL A 38 9.93 -12.66 1.18
N LEU A 39 10.89 -11.95 0.57
CA LEU A 39 11.72 -12.56 -0.47
C LEU A 39 12.68 -13.53 0.23
N SER A 40 12.15 -14.64 0.74
CA SER A 40 12.93 -15.87 0.83
C SER A 40 12.68 -16.62 -0.46
N PRO A 41 13.67 -16.70 -1.37
CA PRO A 41 13.69 -17.77 -2.34
C PRO A 41 13.95 -19.06 -1.55
N GLN A 42 12.88 -19.70 -1.06
CA GLN A 42 12.86 -21.16 -0.96
C GLN A 42 12.25 -21.69 -2.26
N ASP A 43 13.02 -21.59 -3.34
CA ASP A 43 13.03 -22.69 -4.30
C ASP A 43 13.72 -23.85 -3.60
N ASP A 44 12.93 -24.65 -2.88
CA ASP A 44 13.37 -25.96 -2.44
C ASP A 44 13.80 -26.76 -3.67
N ARG A 45 15.07 -27.15 -3.68
CA ARG A 45 15.58 -28.18 -4.59
C ARG A 45 14.64 -29.38 -4.55
N THR A 46 14.15 -29.83 -5.70
CA THR A 46 14.18 -31.26 -6.10
C THR A 46 13.81 -31.41 -7.58
N TYR A 47 14.80 -31.82 -8.37
CA TYR A 47 14.54 -32.52 -9.64
C TYR A 47 14.23 -33.99 -9.34
N SER A 48 13.14 -34.46 -9.96
CA SER A 48 12.90 -35.82 -10.46
C SER A 48 12.33 -36.90 -9.52
N ASN A 49 11.04 -37.15 -9.75
CA ASN A 49 10.37 -38.44 -9.98
C ASN A 49 10.21 -39.46 -8.83
N LYS A 50 8.95 -39.71 -8.44
CA LYS A 50 8.10 -40.81 -8.98
C LYS A 50 6.72 -40.85 -8.30
N SER A 51 5.67 -40.96 -9.13
CA SER A 51 4.39 -41.69 -8.97
C SER A 51 3.72 -41.78 -7.59
N SER A 52 2.45 -41.34 -7.47
CA SER A 52 1.27 -42.23 -7.52
C SER A 52 -0.03 -41.50 -7.12
N GLU A 53 -1.03 -41.59 -7.99
CA GLU A 53 -2.49 -41.75 -7.80
C GLU A 53 -3.21 -41.30 -6.51
N GLY A 54 -4.35 -40.59 -6.66
CA GLY A 54 -5.40 -40.58 -5.63
C GLY A 54 -6.38 -39.37 -5.61
N ASN A 55 -7.35 -39.37 -6.53
CA ASN A 55 -8.79 -39.02 -6.39
C ASN A 55 -9.33 -37.86 -5.49
N THR A 56 -10.23 -37.06 -6.12
CA THR A 56 -11.58 -36.57 -5.67
C THR A 56 -11.70 -35.75 -4.37
N GLU A 57 -12.49 -34.69 -4.17
CA GLU A 57 -13.68 -34.07 -4.79
C GLU A 57 -13.85 -32.68 -4.11
N SER A 58 -14.09 -31.59 -4.85
CA SER A 58 -15.36 -30.84 -4.97
C SER A 58 -15.97 -30.14 -3.74
N LEU A 59 -16.15 -28.82 -3.94
CA LEU A 59 -17.22 -27.89 -3.52
C LEU A 59 -17.34 -27.29 -2.10
N SER A 60 -17.24 -25.95 -2.12
CA SER A 60 -18.12 -24.91 -1.53
C SER A 60 -18.38 -24.88 -0.03
N SER A 61 -18.20 -23.69 0.57
CA SER A 61 -19.34 -22.95 1.13
C SER A 61 -19.01 -21.49 1.39
N PHE A 62 -19.90 -20.63 0.91
CA PHE A 62 -20.08 -19.27 1.38
C PHE A 62 -20.56 -19.31 2.83
N ASN A 63 -20.06 -18.42 3.69
CA ASN A 63 -20.90 -17.88 4.75
C ASN A 63 -20.51 -16.46 5.14
N ALA A 64 -21.54 -15.63 5.28
CA ALA A 64 -21.49 -14.21 5.54
C ALA A 64 -21.42 -13.91 7.04
N GLY A 65 -20.76 -12.80 7.37
CA GLY A 65 -21.09 -11.90 8.48
C GLY A 65 -20.84 -12.41 9.90
N ASP A 66 -19.78 -11.90 10.54
CA ASP A 66 -19.91 -11.34 11.89
C ASP A 66 -18.77 -10.33 12.16
N SER A 67 -19.13 -9.15 12.64
CA SER A 67 -18.21 -8.14 13.14
C SER A 67 -18.14 -8.29 14.65
N SER A 68 -17.07 -8.90 15.15
CA SER A 68 -16.65 -8.77 16.54
C SER A 68 -15.15 -8.89 16.65
N SER A 69 -14.53 -7.85 17.20
CA SER A 69 -13.10 -7.67 17.39
C SER A 69 -12.52 -8.74 18.31
N SER A 70 -11.79 -9.67 17.72
CA SER A 70 -10.89 -10.60 18.39
C SER A 70 -9.72 -10.80 17.45
N ALA A 71 -8.80 -9.82 17.40
CA ALA A 71 -7.55 -9.96 16.66
C ALA A 71 -6.85 -11.21 17.16
N THR A 72 -6.64 -12.19 16.28
CA THR A 72 -5.81 -13.33 16.61
C THR A 72 -4.35 -12.83 16.76
N PRO A 73 -3.51 -13.47 17.59
CA PRO A 73 -2.11 -13.09 17.74
C PRO A 73 -1.35 -12.99 16.40
N ASP A 74 -1.82 -13.74 15.40
CA ASP A 74 -1.29 -13.78 14.05
C ASP A 74 -1.55 -12.47 13.28
N GLU A 75 -2.70 -11.82 13.48
CA GLU A 75 -3.05 -10.56 12.80
C GLU A 75 -2.28 -9.35 13.36
N GLU A 76 -2.08 -9.29 14.69
CA GLU A 76 -1.30 -8.21 15.32
C GLU A 76 0.18 -8.30 14.92
N SER A 77 0.71 -9.52 14.81
CA SER A 77 2.06 -9.76 14.31
C SER A 77 2.21 -9.34 12.85
N GLU A 78 1.23 -9.67 11.99
CA GLU A 78 1.21 -9.25 10.59
C GLU A 78 1.18 -7.72 10.48
N GLU A 79 0.30 -7.06 11.24
CA GLU A 79 0.17 -5.61 11.22
C GLU A 79 1.46 -4.90 11.62
N ALA A 80 2.13 -5.39 12.68
CA ALA A 80 3.43 -4.88 13.09
C ALA A 80 4.50 -5.02 12.00
N HIS A 81 4.52 -6.14 11.27
CA HIS A 81 5.45 -6.35 10.15
C HIS A 81 5.17 -5.39 9.00
N LEU A 82 3.90 -5.23 8.60
CA LEU A 82 3.54 -4.32 7.51
C LEU A 82 3.89 -2.86 7.86
N LEU A 83 3.64 -2.45 9.10
CA LEU A 83 4.03 -1.10 9.56
C LEU A 83 5.55 -0.92 9.52
N HIS A 84 6.32 -1.90 9.97
CA HIS A 84 7.77 -1.85 9.94
C HIS A 84 8.31 -1.74 8.50
N ALA A 85 7.79 -2.54 7.57
CA ALA A 85 8.18 -2.48 6.17
C ALA A 85 7.83 -1.12 5.53
N ILE A 86 6.66 -0.55 5.83
CA ILE A 86 6.31 0.79 5.33
C ILE A 86 7.28 1.84 5.90
N GLU A 87 7.63 1.76 7.19
CA GLU A 87 8.55 2.70 7.83
C GLU A 87 9.96 2.61 7.23
N GLU A 88 10.56 1.43 7.24
CA GLU A 88 11.98 1.28 6.94
C GLU A 88 12.27 1.06 5.45
N ASP A 89 11.39 0.39 4.70
CA ASP A 89 11.66 0.10 3.29
C ASP A 89 11.10 1.19 2.37
N PHE A 90 9.95 1.77 2.72
CA PHE A 90 9.27 2.76 1.87
C PHE A 90 9.51 4.20 2.30
N LEU A 91 9.28 4.53 3.57
CA LEU A 91 9.38 5.92 4.04
C LEU A 91 10.83 6.38 4.19
N ASP A 92 11.81 5.50 4.40
CA ASP A 92 13.21 5.92 4.44
C ASP A 92 13.77 6.32 3.07
N LEU A 93 13.24 5.81 1.97
CA LEU A 93 13.59 6.29 0.63
C LEU A 93 13.24 7.78 0.45
N MET A 94 12.20 8.26 1.14
CA MET A 94 11.77 9.67 1.13
C MET A 94 12.68 10.57 1.99
N SER A 95 13.46 9.98 2.90
CA SER A 95 14.47 10.69 3.69
C SER A 95 15.75 10.94 2.90
N ASP A 96 15.95 10.29 1.76
CA ASP A 96 17.11 10.46 0.88
C ASP A 96 16.93 11.69 -0.04
N GLU A 97 17.82 12.68 0.11
CA GLU A 97 17.84 13.91 -0.69
C GLU A 97 17.99 13.63 -2.19
N TYR A 98 18.75 12.61 -2.58
CA TYR A 98 18.98 12.25 -3.97
C TYR A 98 17.71 11.66 -4.60
N CYS A 99 17.03 10.75 -3.89
CA CYS A 99 15.75 10.18 -4.33
C CYS A 99 14.69 11.26 -4.52
N ASN A 100 14.62 12.22 -3.61
CA ASN A 100 13.65 13.31 -3.66
C ASN A 100 13.75 14.15 -4.94
N LYS A 101 14.96 14.40 -5.44
CA LYS A 101 15.14 15.12 -6.71
C LYS A 101 14.52 14.38 -7.90
N HIS A 102 14.78 13.07 -7.99
CA HIS A 102 14.22 12.23 -9.05
C HIS A 102 12.71 12.10 -8.92
N LEU A 103 12.19 11.91 -7.70
CA LEU A 103 10.75 11.86 -7.44
C LEU A 103 10.04 13.12 -7.93
N VAL A 104 10.55 14.31 -7.59
CA VAL A 104 9.96 15.57 -8.04
C VAL A 104 9.97 15.68 -9.56
N TYR A 105 11.06 15.32 -10.24
CA TYR A 105 11.09 15.33 -11.70
C TYR A 105 10.12 14.32 -12.31
N SER A 106 10.03 13.11 -11.77
CA SER A 106 9.08 12.10 -12.25
C SER A 106 7.62 12.52 -12.04
N ILE A 107 7.30 13.20 -10.95
CA ILE A 107 5.96 13.78 -10.72
C ILE A 107 5.67 14.86 -11.77
N VAL A 108 6.59 15.81 -11.97
CA VAL A 108 6.43 16.88 -12.96
C VAL A 108 6.29 16.29 -14.36
N GLU A 109 7.15 15.34 -14.74
CA GLU A 109 7.08 14.63 -16.02
C GLU A 109 5.72 13.94 -16.19
N THR A 110 5.25 13.22 -15.17
CA THR A 110 3.96 12.52 -15.22
C THR A 110 2.80 13.51 -15.42
N VAL A 111 2.82 14.64 -14.71
CA VAL A 111 1.80 15.68 -14.88
C VAL A 111 1.85 16.26 -16.29
N LEU A 112 3.03 16.61 -16.80
CA LEU A 112 3.19 17.23 -18.12
C LEU A 112 2.85 16.26 -19.27
N ALA A 113 3.29 15.00 -19.17
CA ALA A 113 3.19 14.02 -20.25
C ALA A 113 1.86 13.26 -20.26
N ARG A 114 1.16 13.14 -19.12
CA ARG A 114 -0.07 12.34 -19.00
C ARG A 114 -1.26 13.16 -18.56
N ILE A 115 -1.14 13.87 -17.44
CA ILE A 115 -2.28 14.58 -16.85
C ILE A 115 -2.68 15.81 -17.68
N LEU A 116 -1.72 16.63 -18.12
CA LEU A 116 -2.01 17.84 -18.90
C LEU A 116 -2.74 17.55 -20.21
N PRO A 117 -2.32 16.58 -21.06
CA PRO A 117 -3.08 16.21 -22.25
C PRO A 117 -4.53 15.82 -21.94
N GLU A 118 -4.76 14.99 -20.91
CA GLU A 118 -6.12 14.60 -20.51
C GLU A 118 -6.97 15.81 -20.09
N LEU A 119 -6.38 16.77 -19.38
CA LEU A 119 -7.05 17.99 -18.93
C LEU A 119 -7.36 18.99 -20.06
N THR A 120 -6.70 18.89 -21.21
CA THR A 120 -7.05 19.73 -22.37
C THR A 120 -8.38 19.31 -23.01
N GLU A 121 -8.75 18.04 -22.85
CA GLU A 121 -9.93 17.45 -23.47
C GLU A 121 -11.10 17.29 -22.49
N ARG A 122 -10.79 16.99 -21.22
CA ARG A 122 -11.77 16.58 -20.21
C ARG A 122 -11.62 17.35 -18.91
N SER A 123 -12.72 17.47 -18.17
CA SER A 123 -12.69 18.11 -16.85
C SER A 123 -12.07 17.17 -15.78
N VAL A 124 -11.56 17.74 -14.69
CA VAL A 124 -11.04 16.96 -13.55
C VAL A 124 -12.11 16.00 -13.00
N ALA A 125 -13.37 16.45 -12.92
CA ALA A 125 -14.47 15.64 -12.41
C ALA A 125 -14.73 14.41 -13.30
N GLU A 126 -14.72 14.58 -14.61
CA GLU A 126 -14.90 13.50 -15.59
C GLU A 126 -13.76 12.46 -15.49
N ILE A 127 -12.51 12.91 -15.39
CA ILE A 127 -11.36 12.02 -15.24
C ILE A 127 -11.41 11.27 -13.90
N MET A 128 -11.86 11.91 -12.83
CA MET A 128 -12.01 11.28 -11.52
C MET A 128 -13.13 10.23 -11.53
N GLU A 129 -14.27 10.52 -12.18
CA GLU A 129 -15.38 9.59 -12.35
C GLU A 129 -14.95 8.33 -13.13
N ASP A 130 -14.22 8.50 -14.24
CA ASP A 130 -13.64 7.38 -15.03
C ASP A 130 -12.72 6.48 -14.18
N ARG A 131 -12.04 7.07 -13.20
CA ARG A 131 -11.14 6.35 -12.27
C ARG A 131 -11.87 5.78 -11.05
N GLY A 132 -13.20 5.88 -11.02
CA GLY A 132 -14.05 5.38 -9.94
C GLY A 132 -14.02 6.25 -8.68
N VAL A 133 -13.54 7.50 -8.78
CA VAL A 133 -13.52 8.46 -7.67
C VAL A 133 -14.70 9.40 -7.83
N THR A 134 -15.82 9.07 -7.19
CA THR A 134 -17.01 9.93 -7.19
C THR A 134 -16.82 11.08 -6.22
N PHE A 135 -16.82 12.33 -6.71
CA PHE A 135 -16.83 13.49 -5.85
C PHE A 135 -18.19 13.57 -5.15
N VAL A 136 -18.24 13.31 -3.84
CA VAL A 136 -19.45 13.58 -3.05
C VAL A 136 -19.39 15.06 -2.67
N PRO A 137 -20.21 15.94 -3.28
CA PRO A 137 -20.27 17.33 -2.83
C PRO A 137 -20.78 17.31 -1.39
N GLY A 138 -19.97 17.83 -0.47
CA GLY A 138 -20.33 17.91 0.95
C GLY A 138 -21.68 18.58 1.10
N THR A 139 -22.61 17.89 1.74
CA THR A 139 -23.87 18.45 2.21
C THR A 139 -23.53 19.57 3.20
N SER A 140 -23.49 20.80 2.71
CA SER A 140 -23.61 21.97 3.56
C SER A 140 -25.04 21.95 4.08
N GLU A 141 -25.27 21.31 5.23
CA GLU A 141 -26.47 21.54 6.02
C GLU A 141 -26.50 23.03 6.38
N ALA A 142 -27.56 23.69 5.91
CA ALA A 142 -27.87 25.09 6.16
C ALA A 142 -28.68 25.23 7.46
#